data_AF-A0A8R2JLP9-F1
#
_entry.id   AF-A0A8R2JLP9-F1
#
_cell.length_a   1.000
_cell.length_b   1.000
_cell.length_c   1.000
_cell.angle_alpha   90.00
_cell.angle_beta   90.00
_cell.angle_gamma   90.00
#
_symmetry.space_group_name_H-M   'P 1'
#
loop_
_entity.id
_entity.type
_entity.pdbx_description
1 polymer ?
#
loop_
_entity_poly.entity_id
_entity_poly.type
_entity_poly.pdbx_seq_one_letter_code
_entity_poly.pdbx_strand_id
1 'polypeptide(L)'
;MPWNMFINAKSYFVDYKLGNDYLGHVMHYASIFMAHLTICSQLPSLLFNWLNIFCPIGGKLTTRIVWSILTEILCFVFTVALVMINTSQIPALFFWSTLCSIVLLNMANGIYNSSVFGMAAKLPAKYIGAVVLGTNLSGTFTSIANIASISITPDARTAALYYFTTALFVLITCLSTYFALPLNVSNLHFEYE
;
A
#
# COMPACT_ATOMS: atom_id res chain seq x y z
N MET A 1 -0.57 -4.09 -4.19
CA MET A 1 0.03 -4.64 -2.96
C MET A 1 -0.30 -3.83 -1.70
N PRO A 2 -0.07 -2.51 -1.63
CA PRO A 2 -0.23 -1.71 -0.39
C PRO A 2 -1.51 -1.99 0.40
N TRP A 3 -2.66 -1.83 -0.26
CA TRP A 3 -3.98 -2.04 0.32
C TRP A 3 -4.20 -3.45 0.89
N ASN A 4 -3.77 -4.47 0.13
CA ASN A 4 -3.91 -5.87 0.55
C ASN A 4 -3.14 -6.15 1.86
N MET A 5 -2.03 -5.44 2.12
CA MET A 5 -1.27 -5.64 3.34
C MET A 5 -2.04 -5.15 4.56
N PHE A 6 -2.69 -3.99 4.45
CA PHE A 6 -3.50 -3.46 5.54
C PHE A 6 -4.70 -4.33 5.88
N ILE A 7 -5.39 -4.89 4.88
CA ILE A 7 -6.50 -5.82 5.12
C ILE A 7 -6.03 -7.12 5.79
N ASN A 8 -4.92 -7.68 5.31
CA ASN A 8 -4.40 -8.95 5.82
C ASN A 8 -3.80 -8.85 7.23
N ALA A 9 -3.32 -7.66 7.62
CA ALA A 9 -2.80 -7.38 8.95
C ALA A 9 -3.90 -7.18 10.02
N LYS A 10 -5.12 -7.69 9.81
CA LYS A 10 -6.24 -7.58 10.76
C LYS A 10 -5.86 -8.02 12.17
N SER A 11 -5.16 -9.16 12.30
CA SER A 11 -4.77 -9.70 13.61
C SER A 11 -3.87 -8.73 14.39
N TYR A 12 -2.99 -8.02 13.70
CA TYR A 12 -2.17 -6.98 14.32
C TYR A 12 -3.00 -5.76 14.76
N PHE A 13 -3.85 -5.21 13.90
CA PHE A 13 -4.58 -3.99 14.22
C PHE A 13 -5.71 -4.20 15.23
N VAL A 14 -6.52 -5.24 15.03
CA VAL A 14 -7.75 -5.49 15.78
C VAL A 14 -7.46 -6.33 17.03
N ASP A 15 -6.78 -7.45 16.87
CA ASP A 15 -6.65 -8.43 17.95
C ASP A 15 -5.51 -8.05 18.91
N TYR A 16 -4.42 -7.46 18.39
CA TYR A 16 -3.31 -6.98 19.20
C TYR A 16 -3.44 -5.49 19.58
N LYS A 17 -3.25 -4.56 18.63
CA LYS A 17 -3.02 -3.14 18.94
C LYS A 17 -4.25 -2.38 19.45
N LEU A 18 -5.46 -2.82 19.09
CA LEU A 18 -6.74 -2.30 19.63
C LEU A 18 -7.44 -3.32 20.54
N GLY A 19 -6.80 -4.46 20.79
CA GLY A 19 -7.35 -5.58 21.54
C GLY A 19 -7.13 -5.48 23.03
N ASN A 20 -7.82 -6.38 23.75
CA ASN A 20 -7.78 -6.44 25.21
C ASN A 20 -6.37 -6.76 25.74
N ASP A 21 -5.58 -7.54 25.02
CA ASP A 21 -4.25 -7.97 25.46
C ASP A 21 -3.24 -6.81 25.52
N TYR A 22 -3.45 -5.76 24.72
CA TYR A 22 -2.58 -4.58 24.68
C TYR A 22 -3.13 -3.39 25.50
N LEU A 23 -4.45 -3.24 25.57
CA LEU A 23 -5.11 -2.13 26.27
C LEU A 23 -5.57 -2.49 27.70
N GLY A 24 -5.74 -3.77 28.00
CA GLY A 24 -6.33 -4.28 29.25
C GLY A 24 -7.85 -4.13 29.34
N HIS A 25 -8.52 -3.68 28.28
CA HIS A 25 -9.98 -3.59 28.20
C HIS A 25 -10.48 -3.65 26.74
N VAL A 26 -11.74 -4.04 26.55
CA VAL A 26 -12.37 -4.13 25.21
C VAL A 26 -12.76 -2.74 24.72
N MET A 27 -12.16 -2.30 23.61
CA MET A 27 -12.45 -1.02 22.97
C MET A 27 -13.37 -1.17 21.77
N HIS A 28 -14.34 -0.26 21.63
CA HIS A 28 -15.26 -0.22 20.48
C HIS A 28 -14.51 0.00 19.16
N TYR A 29 -13.35 0.67 19.18
CA TYR A 29 -12.52 0.90 18.00
C TYR A 29 -12.13 -0.40 17.27
N ALA A 30 -11.88 -1.50 17.99
CA ALA A 30 -11.49 -2.78 17.39
C ALA A 30 -12.60 -3.37 16.50
N SER A 31 -13.87 -3.31 16.94
CA SER A 31 -14.99 -3.88 16.19
C SER A 31 -15.35 -3.08 14.95
N ILE A 32 -15.12 -1.76 14.96
CA ILE A 32 -15.42 -0.89 13.83
C ILE A 32 -14.23 -0.67 12.89
N PHE A 33 -13.01 -1.07 13.28
CA PHE A 33 -11.77 -0.76 12.53
C PHE A 33 -11.80 -1.25 11.09
N MET A 34 -12.12 -2.52 10.85
CA MET A 34 -12.10 -3.08 9.49
C MET A 34 -13.13 -2.43 8.57
N ALA A 35 -14.30 -2.07 9.12
CA ALA A 35 -15.33 -1.36 8.37
C ALA A 35 -14.86 0.05 7.99
N HIS A 36 -14.33 0.81 8.96
CA HIS A 36 -13.80 2.16 8.70
C HIS A 36 -12.58 2.12 7.76
N LEU A 37 -11.69 1.15 7.93
CA LEU A 37 -10.54 0.91 7.04
C LEU A 37 -10.98 0.71 5.59
N THR A 38 -12.06 -0.05 5.36
CA THR A 38 -12.63 -0.27 4.03
C THR A 38 -13.33 0.97 3.48
N ILE A 39 -14.06 1.71 4.31
CA ILE A 39 -14.73 2.94 3.88
C ILE A 39 -13.68 4.01 3.52
N CYS A 40 -12.65 4.16 4.35
CA CYS A 40 -11.53 5.08 4.16
C CYS A 40 -10.65 4.71 2.96
N SER A 41 -10.68 3.48 2.45
CA SER A 41 -9.98 3.12 1.21
C SER A 41 -10.84 3.34 -0.03
N GLN A 42 -12.10 2.88 0.01
CA GLN A 42 -12.97 2.84 -1.15
C GLN A 42 -13.57 4.22 -1.48
N LEU A 43 -13.99 4.98 -0.47
CA LEU A 43 -14.62 6.30 -0.71
C LEU A 43 -13.65 7.32 -1.30
N PRO A 44 -12.42 7.52 -0.76
CA PRO A 44 -11.49 8.48 -1.38
C PRO A 44 -11.10 8.04 -2.78
N SER A 45 -10.84 6.74 -2.99
CA SER A 45 -10.53 6.22 -4.31
C SER A 45 -11.63 6.51 -5.32
N LEU A 46 -12.91 6.32 -4.93
CA LEU A 46 -14.06 6.64 -5.78
C LEU A 46 -14.12 8.13 -6.09
N LEU A 47 -14.05 8.99 -5.07
CA LEU A 47 -14.14 10.44 -5.22
C LEU A 47 -13.02 10.99 -6.09
N PHE A 48 -11.77 10.58 -5.86
CA PHE A 48 -10.62 11.05 -6.64
C PHE A 48 -10.63 10.50 -8.07
N ASN A 49 -11.01 9.25 -8.29
CA ASN A 49 -11.15 8.73 -9.64
C ASN A 49 -12.28 9.43 -10.40
N TRP A 50 -13.42 9.68 -9.75
CA TRP A 50 -14.53 10.42 -10.32
C TRP A 50 -14.14 11.87 -10.64
N LEU A 51 -13.46 12.57 -9.73
CA LEU A 51 -12.94 13.91 -9.96
C LEU A 51 -11.91 13.95 -11.09
N ASN A 52 -11.04 12.95 -11.21
CA ASN A 52 -10.04 12.87 -12.27
C ASN A 52 -10.66 12.67 -13.66
N ILE A 53 -11.91 12.21 -13.77
CA ILE A 53 -12.67 12.17 -15.04
C ILE A 53 -13.06 13.59 -15.49
N PHE A 54 -13.51 14.44 -14.56
CA PHE A 54 -13.96 15.80 -14.86
C PHE A 54 -12.83 16.84 -14.86
N CYS A 55 -11.82 16.63 -14.04
CA CYS A 55 -10.63 17.45 -13.92
C CYS A 55 -9.41 16.54 -14.11
N PRO A 56 -9.00 16.26 -15.37
CA PRO A 56 -7.84 15.44 -15.61
C PRO A 56 -6.64 16.10 -14.95
N ILE A 57 -6.07 15.43 -13.94
CA ILE A 57 -4.90 15.93 -13.22
C ILE A 57 -3.75 16.01 -14.25
N GLY A 58 -3.47 17.22 -14.72
CA GLY A 58 -2.43 17.49 -15.72
C GLY A 58 -1.04 17.11 -15.19
N GLY A 59 -0.16 16.67 -16.07
CA GLY A 59 1.22 16.34 -15.74
C GLY A 59 1.77 15.15 -16.53
N LYS A 60 3.10 14.95 -16.48
CA LYS A 60 3.73 13.78 -17.09
C LYS A 60 3.34 12.53 -16.29
N LEU A 61 2.89 11.47 -16.98
CA LEU A 61 2.53 10.19 -16.36
C LEU A 61 3.68 9.65 -15.49
N THR A 62 4.91 9.81 -15.96
CA THR A 62 6.12 9.39 -15.26
C THR A 62 6.29 10.04 -13.90
N THR A 63 6.14 11.36 -13.82
CA THR A 63 6.24 12.07 -12.53
C THR A 63 5.14 11.67 -11.58
N ARG A 64 3.91 11.44 -12.08
CA ARG A 64 2.79 10.99 -11.24
C ARG A 64 3.06 9.63 -10.60
N ILE A 65 3.63 8.70 -11.35
CA ILE A 65 4.00 7.37 -10.85
C ILE A 65 5.05 7.45 -9.75
N VAL A 66 6.13 8.22 -9.97
CA VAL A 66 7.19 8.40 -8.97
C VAL A 66 6.63 9.00 -7.68
N TRP A 67 5.83 10.06 -7.78
CA TRP A 67 5.21 10.69 -6.61
C TRP A 67 4.24 9.76 -5.86
N SER A 68 3.47 8.93 -6.58
CA SER A 68 2.62 7.92 -5.95
C SER A 68 3.43 6.89 -5.18
N ILE A 69 4.48 6.31 -5.78
CA ILE A 69 5.34 5.31 -5.12
C ILE A 69 6.02 5.92 -3.88
N LEU A 70 6.53 7.16 -3.98
CA LEU A 70 7.14 7.85 -2.84
C LEU A 70 6.14 8.08 -1.70
N THR A 71 4.91 8.47 -2.03
CA THR A 71 3.84 8.65 -1.05
C THR A 71 3.50 7.33 -0.35
N GLU A 72 3.45 6.22 -1.09
CA GLU A 72 3.24 4.88 -0.53
C GLU A 72 4.38 4.48 0.42
N ILE A 73 5.64 4.69 0.02
CA ILE A 73 6.81 4.42 0.88
C ILE A 73 6.70 5.22 2.18
N LEU A 74 6.39 6.51 2.11
CA LEU A 74 6.23 7.36 3.31
C LEU A 74 5.10 6.85 4.22
N CYS A 75 3.98 6.43 3.66
CA CYS A 75 2.88 5.85 4.43
C CYS A 75 3.29 4.55 5.14
N PHE A 76 4.06 3.68 4.47
CA PHE A 76 4.57 2.46 5.10
C PHE A 76 5.64 2.73 6.16
N VAL A 77 6.54 3.69 5.94
CA VAL A 77 7.52 4.12 6.96
C VAL A 77 6.77 4.63 8.20
N PHE A 78 5.74 5.46 8.00
CA PHE A 78 4.88 5.93 9.08
C PHE A 78 4.18 4.78 9.81
N THR A 79 3.69 3.77 9.07
CA THR A 79 3.04 2.59 9.64
C THR A 79 4.00 1.76 10.47
N VAL A 80 5.23 1.53 9.99
CA VAL A 80 6.28 0.84 10.77
C VAL A 80 6.62 1.62 12.03
N ALA A 81 6.72 2.95 11.95
CA ALA A 81 6.93 3.79 13.13
C ALA A 81 5.79 3.65 14.16
N LEU A 82 4.53 3.62 13.72
CA LEU A 82 3.37 3.39 14.59
C LEU A 82 3.39 2.00 15.25
N VAL A 83 3.93 0.98 14.57
CA VAL A 83 4.12 -0.36 15.15
C VAL A 83 5.16 -0.34 16.26
N MET A 84 6.23 0.45 16.09
CA MET A 84 7.29 0.59 17.09
C MET A 84 6.87 1.44 18.29
N ILE A 85 6.05 2.47 18.11
CA ILE A 85 5.62 3.36 19.20
C ILE A 85 4.60 2.66 20.10
N ASN A 86 4.77 2.79 21.43
CA ASN A 86 3.77 2.33 22.38
C ASN A 86 2.59 3.31 22.39
N THR A 87 1.41 2.86 21.98
CA THR A 87 0.19 3.68 21.86
C THR A 87 -0.93 3.22 22.79
N SER A 88 -0.61 2.37 23.78
CA SER A 88 -1.59 1.80 24.71
C SER A 88 -2.36 2.86 25.51
N GLN A 89 -1.74 4.01 25.78
CA GLN A 89 -2.37 5.12 26.51
C GLN A 89 -3.28 6.00 25.64
N ILE A 90 -3.12 5.98 24.31
CA ILE A 90 -3.85 6.86 23.38
C ILE A 90 -4.34 6.08 22.14
N PRO A 91 -5.19 5.06 22.31
CA PRO A 91 -5.64 4.20 21.20
C PRO A 91 -6.45 4.93 20.14
N ALA A 92 -7.16 6.01 20.52
CA ALA A 92 -7.88 6.86 19.58
C ALA A 92 -6.93 7.54 18.57
N LEU A 93 -5.75 8.00 19.02
CA LEU A 93 -4.77 8.64 18.14
C LEU A 93 -4.21 7.63 17.14
N PHE A 94 -3.89 6.41 17.59
CA PHE A 94 -3.47 5.32 16.71
C PHE A 94 -4.54 5.00 15.64
N PHE A 95 -5.80 4.91 16.06
CA PHE A 95 -6.93 4.60 15.17
C PHE A 95 -7.06 5.65 14.07
N TRP A 96 -7.20 6.94 14.42
CA TRP A 96 -7.38 8.01 13.46
C TRP A 96 -6.15 8.22 12.58
N SER A 97 -4.93 8.14 13.14
CA SER A 97 -3.71 8.28 12.35
C SER A 97 -3.55 7.18 11.32
N THR A 98 -3.91 5.94 11.68
CA THR A 98 -3.89 4.80 10.76
C THR A 98 -4.90 4.99 9.65
N LEU A 99 -6.15 5.38 9.95
CA LEU A 99 -7.16 5.65 8.92
C LEU A 99 -6.75 6.79 7.98
N CYS A 100 -6.19 7.88 8.49
CA CYS A 100 -5.65 8.96 7.66
C CYS A 100 -4.55 8.47 6.71
N SER A 101 -3.65 7.61 7.17
CA SER A 101 -2.61 7.02 6.31
C SER A 101 -3.21 6.14 5.20
N ILE A 102 -4.29 5.41 5.49
CA ILE A 102 -4.98 4.55 4.52
C ILE A 102 -5.69 5.38 3.44
N VAL A 103 -6.28 6.53 3.81
CA VAL A 103 -6.85 7.47 2.85
C VAL A 103 -5.78 7.95 1.87
N LEU A 104 -4.64 8.44 2.38
CA LEU A 104 -3.52 8.93 1.55
C LEU A 104 -2.96 7.83 0.66
N LEU A 105 -2.77 6.64 1.21
CA LEU A 105 -2.28 5.47 0.49
C LEU A 105 -3.23 5.08 -0.65
N ASN A 106 -4.54 5.09 -0.43
CA ASN A 106 -5.51 4.74 -1.47
C ASN A 106 -5.62 5.81 -2.56
N MET A 107 -5.50 7.09 -2.19
CA MET A 107 -5.39 8.17 -3.17
C MET A 107 -4.14 8.01 -4.06
N ALA A 108 -2.98 7.72 -3.46
CA ALA A 108 -1.74 7.47 -4.20
C ALA A 108 -1.86 6.25 -5.13
N ASN A 109 -2.45 5.15 -4.66
CA ASN A 109 -2.73 3.95 -5.45
C ASN A 109 -3.67 4.24 -6.64
N GLY A 110 -4.69 5.08 -6.46
CA GLY A 110 -5.60 5.49 -7.55
C GLY A 110 -4.86 6.25 -8.65
N ILE A 111 -4.00 7.19 -8.28
CA ILE A 111 -3.14 7.93 -9.22
C ILE A 111 -2.13 6.99 -9.89
N TYR A 112 -1.53 6.05 -9.15
CA TYR A 112 -0.61 5.06 -9.68
C TYR A 112 -1.28 4.19 -10.73
N ASN A 113 -2.41 3.56 -10.38
CA ASN A 113 -3.14 2.67 -11.28
C ASN A 113 -3.58 3.41 -12.55
N SER A 114 -4.22 4.58 -12.42
CA SER A 114 -4.63 5.37 -13.59
C SER A 114 -3.46 5.76 -14.49
N SER A 115 -2.31 6.10 -13.92
CA SER A 115 -1.12 6.47 -14.69
C SER A 115 -0.47 5.26 -15.38
N VAL A 116 -0.34 4.13 -14.68
CA VAL A 116 0.23 2.89 -15.23
C VAL A 116 -0.64 2.31 -16.33
N PHE A 117 -1.95 2.24 -16.13
CA PHE A 117 -2.89 1.82 -17.19
C PHE A 117 -2.88 2.81 -18.37
N GLY A 118 -2.77 4.11 -18.12
CA GLY A 118 -2.62 5.12 -19.17
C GLY A 118 -1.34 4.97 -20.00
N MET A 119 -0.24 4.51 -19.40
CA MET A 119 0.97 4.15 -20.15
C MET A 119 0.82 2.82 -20.89
N ALA A 120 0.28 1.80 -20.23
CA ALA A 120 0.08 0.47 -20.81
C ALA A 120 -0.88 0.49 -22.00
N ALA A 121 -1.87 1.39 -22.00
CA ALA A 121 -2.80 1.59 -23.12
C ALA A 121 -2.14 2.08 -24.42
N LYS A 122 -0.94 2.67 -24.34
CA LYS A 122 -0.14 3.07 -25.53
C LYS A 122 0.67 1.92 -26.12
N LEU A 123 0.74 0.78 -25.43
CA LEU A 123 1.48 -0.40 -25.81
C LEU A 123 0.53 -1.52 -26.29
N PRO A 124 1.03 -2.58 -26.94
CA PRO A 124 0.22 -3.74 -27.30
C PRO A 124 -0.56 -4.31 -26.11
N ALA A 125 -1.76 -4.85 -26.36
CA ALA A 125 -2.68 -5.34 -25.31
C ALA A 125 -2.05 -6.34 -24.32
N LYS A 126 -1.00 -7.07 -24.73
CA LYS A 126 -0.22 -7.96 -23.86
C LYS A 126 0.32 -7.25 -22.60
N TYR A 127 0.68 -5.97 -22.69
CA TYR A 127 1.22 -5.21 -21.55
C TYR A 127 0.13 -4.83 -20.54
N ILE A 128 -1.08 -4.51 -21.00
CA ILE A 128 -2.24 -4.31 -20.10
C ILE A 128 -2.53 -5.61 -19.34
N GLY A 129 -2.53 -6.75 -20.05
CA GLY A 129 -2.67 -8.07 -19.43
C GLY A 129 -1.61 -8.36 -18.36
N ALA A 130 -0.36 -7.98 -18.61
CA ALA A 130 0.72 -8.11 -17.64
C ALA A 130 0.51 -7.26 -16.37
N VAL A 131 0.01 -6.02 -16.51
CA VAL A 131 -0.32 -5.14 -15.36
C VAL A 131 -1.44 -5.75 -14.50
N VAL A 132 -2.50 -6.27 -15.14
CA VAL A 132 -3.61 -6.93 -14.43
C VAL A 132 -3.13 -8.19 -13.72
N LEU A 133 -2.33 -9.03 -14.40
CA LEU A 133 -1.76 -10.23 -13.81
C LEU A 133 -0.87 -9.91 -12.60
N GLY A 134 -0.01 -8.89 -12.70
CA GLY A 134 0.81 -8.43 -11.59
C GLY A 134 -0.02 -7.94 -10.39
N THR A 135 -1.12 -7.24 -10.65
CA THR A 135 -2.05 -6.77 -9.62
C THR A 135 -2.65 -7.94 -8.84
N ASN A 136 -3.13 -8.97 -9.54
CA ASN A 136 -3.70 -10.18 -8.94
C ASN A 136 -2.64 -10.98 -8.17
N LEU A 137 -1.46 -11.18 -8.75
CA LEU A 137 -0.35 -11.88 -8.10
C LEU A 137 0.08 -11.20 -6.80
N SER A 138 0.01 -9.86 -6.76
CA SER A 138 0.34 -9.11 -5.55
C SER A 138 -0.55 -9.46 -4.36
N GLY A 139 -1.82 -9.81 -4.58
CA GLY A 139 -2.72 -10.28 -3.52
C GLY A 139 -2.26 -11.61 -2.93
N THR A 140 -1.96 -12.58 -3.79
CA THR A 140 -1.43 -13.89 -3.37
C THR A 140 -0.11 -13.75 -2.61
N PHE A 141 0.83 -12.95 -3.13
CA PHE A 141 2.09 -12.67 -2.45
C PHE A 141 1.87 -12.07 -1.06
N THR A 142 0.94 -11.13 -0.96
CA THR A 142 0.60 -10.46 0.30
C THR A 142 0.02 -11.40 1.35
N SER A 143 -0.78 -12.39 0.93
CA SER A 143 -1.32 -13.42 1.81
C SER A 143 -0.24 -14.40 2.28
N ILE A 144 0.64 -14.83 1.37
CA ILE A 144 1.78 -15.70 1.70
C ILE A 144 2.71 -15.00 2.69
N ALA A 145 3.03 -13.72 2.46
CA ALA A 145 3.87 -12.93 3.37
C ALA A 145 3.25 -12.79 4.77
N ASN A 146 1.92 -12.73 4.88
CA ASN A 146 1.22 -12.63 6.17
C ASN A 146 1.27 -13.95 6.93
N ILE A 147 1.04 -15.06 6.23
CA ILE A 147 1.17 -16.40 6.82
C ILE A 147 2.61 -16.63 7.28
N ALA A 148 3.58 -16.26 6.44
CA ALA A 148 4.98 -16.37 6.77
C ALA A 148 5.33 -15.53 8.01
N SER A 149 4.90 -14.26 8.09
CA SER A 149 5.23 -13.39 9.23
C SER A 149 4.66 -13.90 10.56
N ILE A 150 3.43 -14.41 10.57
CA ILE A 150 2.79 -14.99 11.76
C ILE A 150 3.43 -16.34 12.13
N SER A 151 3.92 -17.10 11.15
CA SER A 151 4.57 -18.40 11.41
C SER A 151 5.98 -18.27 12.00
N ILE A 152 6.70 -17.19 11.68
CA ILE A 152 8.09 -16.98 12.11
C ILE A 152 8.18 -16.52 13.57
N THR A 153 7.18 -15.78 14.07
CA THR A 153 7.20 -15.26 15.43
C THR A 153 5.81 -15.28 16.07
N PRO A 154 5.71 -15.71 17.35
CA PRO A 154 4.44 -15.69 18.06
C PRO A 154 4.03 -14.27 18.51
N ASP A 155 4.96 -13.31 18.52
CA ASP A 155 4.66 -11.93 18.90
C ASP A 155 4.04 -11.15 17.73
N ALA A 156 2.77 -10.76 17.87
CA ALA A 156 2.01 -10.08 16.83
C ALA A 156 2.65 -8.75 16.39
N ARG A 157 3.34 -8.04 17.29
CA ARG A 157 4.07 -6.81 16.96
C ARG A 157 5.26 -7.10 16.06
N THR A 158 6.09 -8.07 16.42
CA THR A 158 7.26 -8.48 15.63
C THR A 158 6.85 -9.06 14.28
N ALA A 159 5.76 -9.85 14.22
CA ALA A 159 5.19 -10.35 12.97
C ALA A 159 4.76 -9.19 12.04
N ALA A 160 4.06 -8.19 12.58
CA ALA A 160 3.66 -7.00 11.84
C ALA A 160 4.87 -6.19 11.34
N LEU A 161 5.92 -6.04 12.16
CA LEU A 161 7.15 -5.37 11.75
C LEU A 161 7.79 -6.06 10.53
N TYR A 162 7.96 -7.39 10.56
CA TYR A 162 8.50 -8.12 9.42
C TYR A 162 7.59 -7.99 8.19
N TYR A 163 6.29 -8.05 8.39
CA TYR A 163 5.30 -7.95 7.33
C TYR A 163 5.35 -6.59 6.61
N PHE A 164 5.27 -5.48 7.35
CA PHE A 164 5.33 -4.12 6.78
C PHE A 164 6.73 -3.75 6.28
N THR A 165 7.80 -4.29 6.86
CA THR A 165 9.17 -4.09 6.35
C THR A 165 9.40 -4.81 5.01
N THR A 166 8.84 -6.01 4.85
CA THR A 166 8.85 -6.72 3.55
C THR A 166 8.15 -5.88 2.48
N ALA A 167 7.06 -5.20 2.83
CA ALA A 167 6.39 -4.26 1.94
C ALA A 167 7.29 -3.12 1.47
N LEU A 168 8.00 -2.49 2.42
CA LEU A 168 8.94 -1.40 2.12
C LEU A 168 10.02 -1.86 1.16
N PHE A 169 10.58 -3.05 1.36
CA PHE A 169 11.58 -3.61 0.46
C PHE A 169 11.04 -3.79 -0.97
N VAL A 170 9.81 -4.29 -1.11
CA VAL A 170 9.15 -4.43 -2.42
C VAL A 170 8.88 -3.07 -3.07
N LEU A 171 8.42 -2.07 -2.31
CA LEU A 171 8.17 -0.72 -2.83
C LEU A 171 9.47 -0.01 -3.27
N ILE A 172 10.56 -0.17 -2.52
CA ILE A 172 11.87 0.35 -2.89
C ILE A 172 12.37 -0.35 -4.17
N THR A 173 12.22 -1.67 -4.25
CA THR A 173 12.58 -2.44 -5.46
C THR A 173 11.75 -1.98 -6.68
N CYS A 174 10.47 -1.70 -6.47
CA CYS A 174 9.57 -1.14 -7.50
C CYS A 174 10.08 0.22 -7.99
N LEU A 175 10.44 1.13 -7.07
CA LEU A 175 10.98 2.45 -7.39
C LEU A 175 12.30 2.34 -8.17
N SER A 176 13.22 1.49 -7.72
CA SER A 176 14.51 1.26 -8.40
C SER A 176 14.32 0.69 -9.80
N THR A 177 13.41 -0.28 -9.96
CA THR A 177 13.09 -0.88 -11.28
C THR A 177 12.49 0.16 -12.21
N TYR A 178 11.65 1.07 -11.69
CA TYR A 178 11.06 2.15 -12.46
C TYR A 178 12.12 3.11 -13.03
N PHE A 179 13.12 3.48 -12.23
CA PHE A 179 14.23 4.31 -12.69
C PHE A 179 15.21 3.57 -13.63
N ALA A 180 15.35 2.25 -13.48
CA ALA A 180 16.15 1.43 -14.39
C ALA A 180 15.51 1.24 -15.77
N LEU A 181 14.18 1.34 -15.87
CA LEU A 181 13.44 1.14 -17.11
C LEU A 181 13.91 2.02 -18.28
N PRO A 182 14.04 3.37 -18.16
CA PRO A 182 14.55 4.20 -19.25
C PRO A 182 16.00 3.88 -19.64
N LEU A 183 16.84 3.45 -18.68
CA LEU A 183 18.23 3.08 -18.93
C LEU A 183 18.35 1.81 -19.79
N ASN A 184 17.49 0.83 -19.54
CA ASN A 184 17.49 -0.41 -20.31
C ASN A 184 16.98 -0.19 -21.74
N VAL A 185 15.96 0.66 -21.90
CA VAL A 185 15.44 1.03 -23.23
C VAL A 185 16.46 1.83 -24.03
N SER A 186 17.20 2.76 -23.41
CA SER A 186 18.28 3.47 -24.12
C SER A 186 19.40 2.53 -24.55
N ASN A 187 19.82 1.58 -23.71
CA ASN A 187 20.86 0.62 -24.06
C ASN A 187 20.47 -0.30 -25.23
N LEU A 188 19.20 -0.71 -25.28
CA LEU A 188 18.66 -1.47 -26.41
C LEU A 188 18.70 -0.67 -27.72
N HIS A 189 18.47 0.65 -27.69
CA HIS A 189 18.62 1.48 -28.89
C HIS A 189 20.07 1.60 -29.36
N PHE A 190 21.05 1.58 -28.45
CA PHE A 190 22.47 1.60 -28.79
C PHE A 190 23.03 0.25 -29.27
N GLU A 191 22.41 -0.88 -28.92
CA GLU A 191 22.81 -2.21 -29.43
C GLU A 191 22.34 -2.50 -30.86
N TYR A 192 21.45 -1.67 -31.43
CA TYR A 192 20.94 -1.81 -32.80
C TYR A 192 21.42 -0.70 -33.77
N GLU A 193 22.38 0.13 -33.37
CA GLU A 193 23.15 1.06 -34.24
C GLU A 193 24.57 0.55 -34.46
#